data_AF-A0A9P1C4K7-F1
#
_entry.id   AF-A0A9P1C4K7-F1
#
_cell.length_a   1.000
_cell.length_b   1.000
_cell.length_c   1.000
_cell.angle_alpha   90.00
_cell.angle_beta   90.00
_cell.angle_gamma   90.00
#
_symmetry.space_group_name_H-M   'P 1'
#
loop_
_entity.id
_entity.type
_entity.pdbx_description
1 polymer ?
#
loop_
_entity_poly.entity_id
_entity_poly.type
_entity_poly.pdbx_seq_one_letter_code
_entity_poly.pdbx_strand_id
1 'polypeptide(L)'
;MQGMPTAMGTSQMGMAGYAQYAGGQYPGYGAGAYGYSDPYGRPYGSMGEQVPAGCGYMQGVTPPPPPPMAPPGAPPPPAPPPYMHGPMTEEERLADERDKARRRLEDETRLRNEELHRKADAEKALAAIKNATIALQNGQSDALDNLQKTLENLVQRDLPKCESQAESLKKDMNKAIQEATKRKEALRELKSMVRSGEEHIKATAELIRQNLALDKEKDREEMNDQLENAGLEAQGMSDRYQSFMEERLKSLEELQSVTKGPALVDMRLIIAKIKKLGSDLTQTATNAANVVREGKDKLARCEMAVEQTQRIKDMFALYDADEDGFLSKQEVIQYAQGEFEFTPPESCMDRLWRNLVTPGKAGIAFDCFQQMKVTIGAARVIEKEPRALLLRYEKSCEARICLAGEKKSSKHRGFPCS
;
A
#
# COMPACT_ATOMS: atom_id res chain seq x y z
N MET A 1 -28.71 -0.57 -52.15
CA MET A 1 -28.01 -0.62 -50.85
C MET A 1 -28.68 0.40 -49.93
N GLN A 2 -29.57 -0.09 -49.05
CA GLN A 2 -30.32 0.72 -48.10
C GLN A 2 -29.46 0.97 -46.86
N GLY A 3 -29.22 2.23 -46.53
CA GLY A 3 -28.60 2.66 -45.27
C GLY A 3 -29.67 2.91 -44.23
N MET A 4 -29.62 2.18 -43.12
CA MET A 4 -30.45 2.46 -41.93
C MET A 4 -29.72 3.44 -41.01
N PRO A 5 -30.43 4.37 -40.34
CA PRO A 5 -29.86 5.22 -39.31
C PRO A 5 -29.87 4.54 -37.93
N THR A 6 -28.72 4.58 -37.27
CA THR A 6 -28.49 4.11 -35.90
C THR A 6 -29.18 5.02 -34.91
N ALA A 7 -30.11 4.47 -34.12
CA ALA A 7 -30.80 5.17 -33.04
C ALA A 7 -29.85 5.43 -31.87
N MET A 8 -29.70 6.70 -31.46
CA MET A 8 -29.00 7.07 -30.24
C MET A 8 -29.87 6.72 -29.02
N GLY A 9 -29.39 5.78 -28.21
CA GLY A 9 -29.96 5.42 -26.92
C GLY A 9 -29.68 6.51 -25.89
N THR A 10 -30.75 7.05 -25.31
CA THR A 10 -30.72 7.90 -24.12
C THR A 10 -30.33 7.05 -22.91
N SER A 11 -29.07 7.16 -22.48
CA SER A 11 -28.62 6.56 -21.22
C SER A 11 -29.19 7.34 -20.04
N GLN A 12 -30.06 6.67 -19.31
CA GLN A 12 -30.72 7.11 -18.09
C GLN A 12 -29.67 7.12 -16.97
N MET A 13 -29.15 8.31 -16.62
CA MET A 13 -28.25 8.46 -15.47
C MET A 13 -29.01 8.13 -14.19
N GLY A 14 -28.69 6.98 -13.60
CA GLY A 14 -29.09 6.62 -12.24
C GLY A 14 -28.39 7.52 -11.23
N MET A 15 -29.18 8.29 -10.49
CA MET A 15 -28.77 8.98 -9.26
C MET A 15 -28.40 7.94 -8.20
N ALA A 16 -27.10 7.67 -8.03
CA ALA A 16 -26.60 6.94 -6.87
C ALA A 16 -26.60 7.88 -5.66
N GLY A 17 -27.42 7.55 -4.66
CA GLY A 17 -27.59 8.31 -3.44
C GLY A 17 -26.31 8.35 -2.59
N TYR A 18 -25.96 9.55 -2.14
CA TYR A 18 -25.01 9.78 -1.07
C TYR A 18 -25.59 9.24 0.24
N ALA A 19 -25.12 8.08 0.68
CA ALA A 19 -25.35 7.60 2.04
C ALA A 19 -24.48 8.41 3.01
N GLN A 20 -25.10 9.30 3.77
CA GLN A 20 -24.54 9.92 4.97
C GLN A 20 -24.23 8.81 5.99
N TYR A 21 -22.94 8.51 6.20
CA TYR A 21 -22.52 7.70 7.33
C TYR A 21 -22.61 8.56 8.60
N ALA A 22 -23.69 8.33 9.34
CA ALA A 22 -23.86 8.83 10.70
C ALA A 22 -22.77 8.23 11.61
N GLY A 23 -22.13 9.11 12.39
CA GLY A 23 -21.16 8.74 13.41
C GLY A 23 -21.79 7.87 14.49
N GLY A 24 -21.51 6.57 14.42
CA GLY A 24 -21.75 5.64 15.51
C GLY A 24 -20.65 5.78 16.56
N GLN A 25 -20.99 6.43 17.67
CA GLN A 25 -20.25 6.30 18.94
C GLN A 25 -20.28 4.83 19.36
N TYR A 26 -19.13 4.15 19.32
CA TYR A 26 -18.99 2.84 19.95
C TYR A 26 -18.54 3.01 21.41
N PRO A 27 -19.18 2.31 22.36
CA PRO A 27 -18.88 2.40 23.78
C PRO A 27 -17.53 1.77 24.11
N GLY A 28 -16.88 2.34 25.13
CA GLY A 28 -15.54 2.00 25.59
C GLY A 28 -15.37 0.51 25.89
N TYR A 29 -14.32 -0.07 25.30
CA TYR A 29 -13.80 -1.36 25.72
C TYR A 29 -13.07 -1.18 27.06
N GLY A 30 -13.69 -1.73 28.10
CA GLY A 30 -13.08 -1.88 29.41
C GLY A 30 -11.81 -2.73 29.32
N ALA A 31 -10.83 -2.31 30.13
CA ALA A 31 -9.61 -3.05 30.41
C ALA A 31 -9.97 -4.37 31.12
N GLY A 32 -10.23 -5.42 30.34
CA GLY A 32 -10.31 -6.79 30.81
C GLY A 32 -8.91 -7.38 30.88
N ALA A 33 -8.39 -7.54 32.08
CA ALA A 33 -7.20 -8.33 32.35
C ALA A 33 -7.47 -9.79 31.97
N TYR A 34 -6.94 -10.23 30.83
CA TYR A 34 -6.97 -11.63 30.43
C TYR A 34 -5.97 -12.42 31.29
N GLY A 35 -6.49 -13.06 32.33
CA GLY A 35 -5.83 -14.16 33.01
C GLY A 35 -5.78 -15.37 32.06
N TYR A 36 -4.56 -15.78 31.70
CA TYR A 36 -4.30 -17.05 31.03
C TYR A 36 -4.53 -18.17 32.06
N SER A 37 -5.68 -18.85 31.97
CA SER A 37 -5.91 -20.14 32.64
C SER A 37 -5.49 -21.26 31.69
N ASP A 38 -4.40 -21.94 32.07
CA ASP A 38 -3.96 -23.20 31.48
C ASP A 38 -5.05 -24.29 31.66
N PRO A 39 -5.47 -25.01 30.60
CA PRO A 39 -6.46 -26.09 30.69
C PRO A 39 -5.98 -27.32 31.47
N TYR A 40 -4.73 -27.35 31.94
CA TYR A 40 -4.24 -28.37 32.87
C TYR A 40 -3.94 -27.74 34.22
N GLY A 41 -4.97 -27.58 35.05
CA GLY A 41 -4.87 -27.08 36.42
C GLY A 41 -3.84 -27.81 37.28
N ARG A 42 -2.59 -27.38 37.19
CA ARG A 42 -1.52 -27.69 38.14
C ARG A 42 -1.17 -26.41 38.87
N PRO A 43 -1.32 -26.36 40.20
CA PRO A 43 -0.83 -25.22 40.96
C PRO A 43 0.68 -25.13 40.75
N TYR A 44 1.16 -23.94 40.36
CA TYR A 44 2.56 -23.57 40.54
C TYR A 44 2.82 -23.52 42.05
N GLY A 45 3.08 -24.69 42.62
CA GLY A 45 3.80 -24.81 43.86
C GLY A 45 5.20 -24.25 43.61
N SER A 46 5.48 -23.13 44.24
CA SER A 46 6.83 -22.73 44.61
C SER A 46 7.43 -23.85 45.48
N MET A 47 7.93 -24.89 44.82
CA MET A 47 8.94 -25.74 45.43
C MET A 47 10.23 -24.97 45.30
N GLY A 48 10.46 -24.08 46.28
CA GLY A 48 11.80 -23.84 46.76
C GLY A 48 12.38 -25.20 47.10
N GLU A 49 13.23 -25.70 46.21
CA GLU A 49 14.07 -26.85 46.46
C GLU A 49 15.04 -26.42 47.56
N GLN A 50 14.58 -26.59 48.81
CA GLN A 50 15.44 -26.73 49.96
C GLN A 50 16.34 -27.93 49.68
N VAL A 51 17.48 -27.64 49.04
CA VAL A 51 18.62 -28.53 49.08
C VAL A 51 18.90 -28.79 50.57
N PRO A 52 18.95 -30.05 51.03
CA PRO A 52 19.21 -30.33 52.42
C PRO A 52 20.57 -29.74 52.80
N ALA A 53 20.52 -28.71 53.66
CA ALA A 53 21.65 -28.23 54.45
C ALA A 53 22.06 -29.37 55.40
N GLY A 54 22.84 -30.31 54.87
CA GLY A 54 23.10 -31.58 55.53
C GLY A 54 24.22 -32.39 54.90
N CYS A 55 25.24 -31.75 54.34
CA CYS A 55 26.54 -32.36 54.16
C CYS A 55 27.54 -31.53 54.96
N GLY A 56 27.90 -32.08 56.12
CA GLY A 56 28.85 -31.48 57.04
C GLY A 56 30.13 -31.10 56.33
N TYR A 57 30.65 -29.96 56.76
CA TYR A 57 32.04 -29.59 56.67
C TYR A 57 32.95 -30.83 56.79
N MET A 58 33.46 -31.34 55.67
CA MET A 58 34.83 -31.86 55.67
C MET A 58 35.71 -30.62 55.74
N GLN A 59 35.90 -30.16 56.98
CA GLN A 59 36.93 -29.23 57.37
C GLN A 59 38.25 -29.66 56.71
N GLY A 60 39.01 -28.66 56.30
CA GLY A 60 40.23 -28.81 55.52
C GLY A 60 41.13 -29.92 56.04
N VAL A 61 41.25 -30.98 55.24
CA VAL A 61 42.48 -31.75 55.20
C VAL A 61 43.43 -30.90 54.36
N THR A 62 44.13 -29.98 55.01
CA THR A 62 45.32 -29.37 54.44
C THR A 62 46.22 -30.50 53.94
N PRO A 63 46.75 -30.43 52.71
CA PRO A 63 47.71 -31.42 52.24
C PRO A 63 48.82 -31.56 53.29
N PRO A 64 49.28 -32.78 53.62
CA PRO A 64 50.37 -32.96 54.57
C PRO A 64 51.55 -32.10 54.13
N PRO A 65 52.24 -31.42 55.06
CA PRO A 65 53.39 -30.60 54.72
C PRO A 65 54.40 -31.47 53.95
N PRO A 66 55.07 -30.92 52.92
CA PRO A 66 56.10 -31.65 52.20
C PRO A 66 57.13 -32.18 53.22
N PRO A 67 57.60 -33.42 53.08
CA PRO A 67 58.59 -33.98 53.98
C PRO A 67 59.81 -33.04 54.04
N PRO A 68 60.40 -32.83 55.23
CA PRO A 68 61.52 -31.91 55.40
C PRO A 68 62.60 -32.23 54.38
N MET A 69 62.96 -31.25 53.55
CA MET A 69 64.07 -31.39 52.62
C MET A 69 65.31 -31.79 53.42
N ALA A 70 65.85 -32.97 53.11
CA ALA A 70 67.05 -33.47 53.75
C ALA A 70 68.19 -32.43 53.61
N PRO A 71 68.97 -32.20 54.67
CA PRO A 71 70.04 -31.22 54.65
C PRO A 71 71.05 -31.53 53.53
N PRO A 72 71.59 -30.51 52.83
CA PRO A 72 72.55 -30.71 51.75
C PRO A 72 73.83 -31.33 52.34
N GLY A 73 74.02 -32.63 52.10
CA GLY A 73 75.17 -33.39 52.59
C GLY A 73 74.87 -34.78 53.17
N ALA A 74 73.60 -35.20 53.27
CA ALA A 74 73.27 -36.57 53.68
C ALA A 74 73.57 -37.58 52.54
N PRO A 75 74.32 -38.67 52.79
CA PRO A 75 74.56 -39.72 51.78
C PRO A 75 73.22 -40.39 51.39
N PRO A 76 73.04 -40.75 50.10
CA PRO A 76 71.81 -41.42 49.66
C PRO A 76 71.60 -42.69 50.49
N PRO A 77 70.36 -42.98 50.95
CA PRO A 77 70.09 -44.21 51.68
C PRO A 77 70.52 -45.41 50.82
N PRO A 78 71.09 -46.46 51.42
CA PRO A 78 71.52 -47.64 50.68
C PRO A 78 70.34 -48.19 49.88
N ALA A 79 70.57 -48.43 48.58
CA ALA A 79 69.57 -49.04 47.72
C ALA A 79 69.02 -50.29 48.43
N PRO A 80 67.70 -50.40 48.63
CA PRO A 80 67.13 -51.56 49.29
C PRO A 80 67.56 -52.82 48.51
N PRO A 81 67.88 -53.92 49.20
CA PRO A 81 68.29 -55.15 48.54
C PRO A 81 67.19 -55.57 47.55
N PRO A 82 67.55 -56.09 46.36
CA PRO A 82 66.57 -56.57 45.39
C PRO A 82 65.72 -57.64 46.08
N TYR A 83 64.47 -57.29 46.37
CA TYR A 83 63.49 -58.25 46.88
C TYR A 83 63.31 -59.32 45.82
N MET A 84 63.96 -60.47 46.02
CA MET A 84 63.70 -61.68 45.27
C MET A 84 62.29 -62.12 45.65
N HIS A 85 61.30 -61.74 44.84
CA HIS A 85 59.96 -62.29 44.96
C HIS A 85 60.07 -63.82 44.89
N GLY A 86 59.71 -64.50 45.97
CA GLY A 86 59.56 -65.95 45.98
C GLY A 86 58.54 -66.39 44.93
N PRO A 87 58.53 -67.68 44.55
CA PRO A 87 57.54 -68.20 43.61
C PRO A 87 56.13 -67.86 44.11
N MET A 88 55.34 -67.17 43.26
CA MET A 88 53.95 -66.80 43.56
C MET A 88 53.17 -68.02 44.04
N THR A 89 52.49 -67.88 45.17
CA THR A 89 51.56 -68.88 45.68
C THR A 89 50.34 -69.00 44.73
N GLU A 90 49.67 -70.15 44.74
CA GLU A 90 48.48 -70.39 43.90
C GLU A 90 47.35 -69.38 44.19
N GLU A 91 47.25 -68.93 45.45
CA GLU A 91 46.32 -67.89 45.88
C GLU A 91 46.66 -66.51 45.29
N GLU A 92 47.95 -66.15 45.22
CA GLU A 92 48.41 -64.92 44.55
C GLU A 92 48.15 -64.96 43.03
N ARG A 93 48.26 -66.13 42.38
CA ARG A 93 47.90 -66.28 40.96
C ARG A 93 46.41 -66.07 40.71
N LEU A 94 45.53 -66.63 41.55
CA LEU A 94 44.09 -66.41 41.44
C LEU A 94 43.69 -64.96 41.75
N ALA A 95 44.38 -64.31 42.70
CA ALA A 95 44.18 -62.89 42.99
C ALA A 95 44.60 -62.00 41.80
N ASP A 96 45.75 -62.28 41.18
CA ASP A 96 46.21 -61.57 39.98
C ASP A 96 45.27 -61.80 38.78
N GLU A 97 44.72 -63.00 38.61
CA GLU A 97 43.70 -63.28 37.58
C GLU A 97 42.39 -62.51 37.83
N ARG A 98 41.92 -62.43 39.08
CA ARG A 98 40.73 -61.62 39.45
C ARG A 98 40.97 -60.13 39.23
N ASP A 99 42.14 -59.62 39.58
CA ASP A 99 42.50 -58.22 39.38
C ASP A 99 42.64 -57.87 37.89
N LYS A 100 43.25 -58.75 37.09
CA LYS A 100 43.28 -58.61 35.63
C LYS A 100 41.89 -58.65 35.03
N ALA A 101 40.99 -59.52 35.52
CA ALA A 101 39.61 -59.55 35.07
C ALA A 101 38.84 -58.27 35.44
N ARG A 102 39.04 -57.73 36.67
CA ARG A 102 38.46 -56.46 37.09
C ARG A 102 38.92 -55.30 36.21
N ARG A 103 40.23 -55.20 35.93
CA ARG A 103 40.78 -54.17 35.03
C ARG A 103 40.22 -54.26 33.62
N ARG A 104 40.06 -55.46 33.07
CA ARG A 104 39.42 -55.65 31.75
C ARG A 104 37.98 -55.15 31.74
N LEU A 105 37.19 -55.44 32.77
CA LEU A 105 35.81 -54.98 32.89
C LEU A 105 35.74 -53.45 33.08
N GLU A 106 36.63 -52.88 33.88
CA GLU A 106 36.75 -51.42 34.07
C GLU A 106 37.16 -50.72 32.76
N ASP A 107 38.13 -51.26 32.02
CA ASP A 107 38.53 -50.72 30.72
C ASP A 107 37.42 -50.87 29.68
N GLU A 108 36.69 -51.99 29.65
CA GLU A 108 35.55 -52.21 28.76
C GLU A 108 34.40 -51.24 29.07
N THR A 109 34.06 -51.07 30.35
CA THR A 109 33.03 -50.10 30.77
C THR A 109 33.47 -48.66 30.49
N ARG A 110 34.75 -48.33 30.66
CA ARG A 110 35.30 -47.02 30.27
C ARG A 110 35.16 -46.78 28.76
N LEU A 111 35.57 -47.74 27.93
CA LEU A 111 35.43 -47.65 26.47
C LEU A 111 33.95 -47.51 26.04
N ARG A 112 33.05 -48.27 26.68
CA ARG A 112 31.61 -48.17 26.42
C ARG A 112 31.04 -46.81 26.82
N ASN A 113 31.46 -46.26 27.96
CA ASN A 113 31.03 -44.93 28.39
C ASN A 113 31.58 -43.82 27.48
N GLU A 114 32.84 -43.92 27.05
CA GLU A 114 33.42 -43.01 26.06
C GLU A 114 32.68 -43.07 24.72
N GLU A 115 32.29 -44.26 24.26
CA GLU A 115 31.49 -44.44 23.05
C GLU A 115 30.09 -43.84 23.20
N LEU A 116 29.42 -44.05 24.34
CA LEU A 116 28.12 -43.44 24.65
C LEU A 116 28.20 -41.92 24.68
N HIS A 117 29.26 -41.34 25.28
CA HIS A 117 29.48 -39.90 25.26
C HIS A 117 29.71 -39.37 23.84
N ARG A 118 30.51 -40.06 23.02
CA ARG A 118 30.69 -39.67 21.61
C ARG A 118 29.37 -39.71 20.82
N LYS A 119 28.53 -40.73 21.05
CA LYS A 119 27.20 -40.81 20.43
C LYS A 119 26.28 -39.67 20.89
N ALA A 120 26.24 -39.38 22.19
CA ALA A 120 25.44 -38.28 22.73
C ALA A 120 25.89 -36.92 22.19
N ASP A 121 27.20 -36.69 22.06
CA ASP A 121 27.75 -35.46 21.48
C ASP A 121 27.42 -35.34 19.98
N ALA A 122 27.46 -36.45 19.24
CA ALA A 122 27.05 -36.49 17.83
C ALA A 122 25.55 -36.22 17.64
N GLU A 123 24.70 -36.78 18.51
CA GLU A 123 23.25 -36.52 18.50
C GLU A 123 22.93 -35.07 18.85
N LYS A 124 23.63 -34.49 19.83
CA LYS A 124 23.49 -33.08 20.22
C LYS A 124 23.95 -32.15 19.09
N ALA A 125 25.07 -32.45 18.45
CA ALA A 125 25.57 -31.76 17.25
C ALA A 125 24.54 -31.78 16.12
N LEU A 126 23.99 -32.97 15.84
CA LEU A 126 22.95 -33.17 14.83
C LEU A 126 21.70 -32.33 15.12
N ALA A 127 21.22 -32.35 16.37
CA ALA A 127 20.06 -31.57 16.78
C ALA A 127 20.30 -30.06 16.65
N ALA A 128 21.49 -29.58 17.01
CA ALA A 128 21.86 -28.17 16.87
C ALA A 128 21.84 -27.72 15.40
N ILE A 129 22.44 -28.51 14.49
CA ILE A 129 22.43 -28.22 13.04
C ILE A 129 20.99 -28.23 12.50
N LYS A 130 20.18 -29.24 12.84
CA LYS A 130 18.78 -29.33 12.40
C LYS A 130 17.95 -28.14 12.88
N ASN A 131 18.10 -27.74 14.14
CA ASN A 131 17.40 -26.58 14.69
C ASN A 131 17.82 -25.27 14.02
N ALA A 132 19.12 -25.09 13.74
CA ALA A 132 19.62 -23.93 13.00
C ALA A 132 19.10 -23.91 11.55
N THR A 133 19.03 -25.06 10.88
CA THR A 133 18.43 -25.18 9.54
C THR A 133 16.94 -24.81 9.55
N ILE A 134 16.18 -25.31 10.53
CA ILE A 134 14.75 -24.96 10.70
C ILE A 134 14.60 -23.46 11.00
N ALA A 135 15.47 -22.90 11.85
CA ALA A 135 15.47 -21.47 12.15
C ALA A 135 15.76 -20.64 10.89
N LEU A 136 16.69 -21.05 10.03
CA LEU A 136 16.95 -20.40 8.75
C LEU A 136 15.73 -20.48 7.81
N GLN A 137 15.07 -21.65 7.74
CA GLN A 137 13.88 -21.85 6.93
C GLN A 137 12.68 -21.01 7.41
N ASN A 138 12.54 -20.77 8.72
CA ASN A 138 11.40 -20.03 9.29
C ASN A 138 11.71 -18.56 9.64
N GLY A 139 12.99 -18.18 9.61
CA GLY A 139 13.48 -16.89 10.06
C GLY A 139 13.05 -15.74 9.17
N GLN A 140 12.81 -14.59 9.78
CA GLN A 140 12.47 -13.36 9.08
C GLN A 140 13.62 -12.88 8.20
N SER A 141 13.30 -12.12 7.15
CA SER A 141 14.28 -11.67 6.13
C SER A 141 15.48 -10.95 6.71
N ASP A 142 15.28 -10.19 7.77
CA ASP A 142 16.28 -9.29 8.34
C ASP A 142 17.26 -10.06 9.25
N ALA A 143 16.88 -11.26 9.69
CA ALA A 143 17.71 -12.15 10.51
C ALA A 143 18.50 -13.17 9.68
N LEU A 144 18.27 -13.29 8.36
CA LEU A 144 18.82 -14.37 7.55
C LEU A 144 20.36 -14.39 7.51
N ASP A 145 21.01 -13.23 7.47
CA ASP A 145 22.47 -13.15 7.45
C ASP A 145 23.09 -13.68 8.75
N ASN A 146 22.46 -13.39 9.88
CA ASN A 146 22.91 -13.86 11.19
C ASN A 146 22.64 -15.36 11.36
N LEU A 147 21.48 -15.84 10.89
CA LEU A 147 21.12 -17.26 10.93
C LEU A 147 22.02 -18.09 10.01
N GLN A 148 22.36 -17.58 8.82
CA GLN A 148 23.27 -18.23 7.89
C GLN A 148 24.67 -18.35 8.49
N LYS A 149 25.23 -17.26 9.04
CA LYS A 149 26.53 -17.28 9.75
C LYS A 149 26.51 -18.25 10.93
N THR A 150 25.41 -18.29 11.67
CA THR A 150 25.26 -19.22 12.81
C THR A 150 25.29 -20.67 12.33
N LEU A 151 24.58 -20.97 11.24
CA LEU A 151 24.56 -22.31 10.64
C LEU A 151 25.93 -22.70 10.09
N GLU A 152 26.62 -21.81 9.38
CA GLU A 152 27.99 -22.02 8.88
C GLU A 152 28.96 -22.33 10.02
N ASN A 153 28.92 -21.57 11.12
CA ASN A 153 29.76 -21.80 12.30
C ASN A 153 29.44 -23.15 12.99
N LEU A 154 28.17 -23.50 13.13
CA LEU A 154 27.75 -24.78 13.72
C LEU A 154 28.22 -25.94 12.86
N VAL A 155 28.10 -25.82 11.53
CA VAL A 155 28.52 -26.85 10.59
C VAL A 155 30.03 -27.02 10.59
N GLN A 156 30.79 -25.93 10.62
CA GLN A 156 32.25 -26.01 10.72
C GLN A 156 32.71 -26.71 12.01
N ARG A 157 32.02 -26.48 13.13
CA ARG A 157 32.38 -27.05 14.44
C ARG A 157 31.90 -28.48 14.65
N ASP A 158 30.67 -28.78 14.27
CA ASP A 158 29.94 -29.96 14.76
C ASP A 158 29.72 -31.04 13.69
N LEU A 159 29.82 -30.70 12.40
CA LEU A 159 29.65 -31.66 11.31
C LEU A 159 30.69 -32.80 11.30
N PRO A 160 31.98 -32.59 11.63
CA PRO A 160 32.95 -33.69 11.69
C PRO A 160 32.58 -34.78 12.70
N LYS A 161 31.71 -34.48 13.68
CA LYS A 161 31.26 -35.44 14.70
C LYS A 161 30.14 -36.35 14.20
N CYS A 162 29.53 -36.06 13.05
CA CYS A 162 28.34 -36.74 12.52
C CYS A 162 28.67 -37.60 11.28
N GLU A 163 29.68 -38.47 11.35
CA GLU A 163 30.26 -39.18 10.19
C GLU A 163 29.23 -39.86 9.25
N SER A 164 28.22 -40.56 9.80
CA SER A 164 27.24 -41.31 9.01
C SER A 164 26.14 -40.46 8.36
N GLN A 165 25.93 -39.22 8.83
CA GLN A 165 24.85 -38.33 8.35
C GLN A 165 25.38 -37.03 7.74
N ALA A 166 26.70 -36.80 7.75
CA ALA A 166 27.32 -35.56 7.33
C ALA A 166 26.95 -35.17 5.88
N GLU A 167 26.90 -36.12 4.96
CA GLU A 167 26.60 -35.83 3.54
C GLU A 167 25.13 -35.39 3.35
N SER A 168 24.18 -36.10 3.98
CA SER A 168 22.76 -35.71 3.93
C SER A 168 22.53 -34.34 4.56
N LEU A 169 23.16 -34.06 5.71
CA LEU A 169 23.05 -32.75 6.38
C LEU A 169 23.64 -31.63 5.55
N LYS A 170 24.80 -31.84 4.90
CA LYS A 170 25.38 -30.87 3.97
C LYS A 170 24.41 -30.55 2.84
N LYS A 171 23.78 -31.57 2.26
CA LYS A 171 22.80 -31.40 1.18
C LYS A 171 21.59 -30.61 1.64
N ASP A 172 21.01 -30.96 2.79
CA ASP A 172 19.83 -30.28 3.35
C ASP A 172 20.14 -28.83 3.74
N MET A 173 21.32 -28.59 4.33
CA MET A 173 21.81 -27.25 4.65
C MET A 173 22.00 -26.41 3.41
N ASN A 174 22.72 -26.91 2.40
CA ASN A 174 22.96 -26.16 1.16
C ASN A 174 21.64 -25.83 0.46
N LYS A 175 20.68 -26.76 0.47
CA LYS A 175 19.33 -26.51 -0.04
C LYS A 175 18.63 -25.40 0.76
N ALA A 176 18.65 -25.46 2.09
CA ALA A 176 18.05 -24.43 2.95
C ALA A 176 18.69 -23.05 2.78
N ILE A 177 20.02 -22.98 2.62
CA ILE A 177 20.75 -21.74 2.33
C ILE A 177 20.34 -21.19 0.95
N GLN A 178 20.32 -22.03 -0.09
CA GLN A 178 19.88 -21.60 -1.43
C GLN A 178 18.44 -21.07 -1.42
N GLU A 179 17.52 -21.76 -0.75
CA GLU A 179 16.12 -21.32 -0.61
C GLU A 179 16.00 -20.01 0.19
N ALA A 180 16.74 -19.89 1.30
CA ALA A 180 16.75 -18.66 2.10
C ALA A 180 17.32 -17.46 1.32
N THR A 181 18.37 -17.67 0.52
CA THR A 181 18.97 -16.65 -0.35
C THR A 181 18.00 -16.23 -1.44
N LYS A 182 17.40 -17.18 -2.16
CA LYS A 182 16.36 -16.90 -3.18
C LYS A 182 15.20 -16.11 -2.60
N ARG A 183 14.72 -16.51 -1.41
CA ARG A 183 13.68 -15.77 -0.67
C ARG A 183 14.12 -14.36 -0.31
N LYS A 184 15.35 -14.19 0.17
CA LYS A 184 15.89 -12.86 0.56
C LYS A 184 15.95 -11.92 -0.65
N GLU A 185 16.42 -12.42 -1.79
CA GLU A 185 16.50 -11.66 -3.04
C GLU A 185 15.11 -11.27 -3.54
N ALA A 186 14.18 -12.22 -3.58
CA ALA A 186 12.79 -11.96 -3.96
C ALA A 186 12.16 -10.90 -3.04
N LEU A 187 12.30 -11.02 -1.72
CA LEU A 187 11.77 -10.03 -0.78
C LEU A 187 12.42 -8.65 -0.92
N ARG A 188 13.72 -8.58 -1.27
CA ARG A 188 14.41 -7.32 -1.52
C ARG A 188 13.86 -6.63 -2.77
N GLU A 189 13.69 -7.37 -3.86
CA GLU A 189 13.13 -6.87 -5.11
C GLU A 189 11.70 -6.37 -4.91
N LEU A 190 10.85 -7.18 -4.25
CA LEU A 190 9.47 -6.81 -3.89
C LEU A 190 9.42 -5.54 -3.01
N LYS A 191 10.28 -5.43 -1.99
CA LYS A 191 10.36 -4.24 -1.12
C LYS A 191 10.79 -2.99 -1.91
N SER A 192 11.75 -3.12 -2.83
CA SER A 192 12.20 -2.02 -3.69
C SER A 192 11.07 -1.53 -4.60
N MET A 193 10.36 -2.47 -5.21
CA MET A 193 9.19 -2.23 -6.04
C MET A 193 8.09 -1.51 -5.27
N VAL A 194 7.79 -1.92 -4.04
CA VAL A 194 6.81 -1.22 -3.19
C VAL A 194 7.19 0.24 -2.97
N ARG A 195 8.45 0.52 -2.60
CA ARG A 195 8.91 1.89 -2.32
C ARG A 195 8.79 2.80 -3.55
N SER A 196 9.26 2.32 -4.70
CA SER A 196 9.19 3.10 -5.95
C SER A 196 7.74 3.44 -6.33
N GLY A 197 6.79 2.50 -6.17
CA GLY A 197 5.40 2.78 -6.51
C GLY A 197 4.73 3.73 -5.51
N GLU A 198 5.05 3.63 -4.21
CA GLU A 198 4.57 4.57 -3.20
C GLU A 198 5.07 6.01 -3.48
N GLU A 199 6.33 6.15 -3.92
CA GLU A 199 6.90 7.44 -4.34
C GLU A 199 6.19 8.01 -5.57
N HIS A 200 5.93 7.20 -6.59
CA HIS A 200 5.18 7.62 -7.78
C HIS A 200 3.74 8.06 -7.44
N ILE A 201 3.01 7.28 -6.63
CA ILE A 201 1.66 7.67 -6.20
C ILE A 201 1.70 9.03 -5.49
N LYS A 202 2.65 9.23 -4.58
CA LYS A 202 2.79 10.49 -3.84
C LYS A 202 3.11 11.66 -4.76
N ALA A 203 4.01 11.48 -5.72
CA ALA A 203 4.38 12.51 -6.70
C ALA A 203 3.19 12.90 -7.58
N THR A 204 2.47 11.93 -8.14
CA THR A 204 1.29 12.20 -8.98
C THR A 204 0.16 12.84 -8.17
N ALA A 205 -0.08 12.41 -6.93
CA ALA A 205 -1.08 13.02 -6.06
C ALA A 205 -0.76 14.48 -5.71
N GLU A 206 0.52 14.82 -5.59
CA GLU A 206 0.98 16.20 -5.38
C GLU A 206 0.70 17.06 -6.62
N LEU A 207 1.00 16.57 -7.82
CA LEU A 207 0.71 17.27 -9.08
C LEU A 207 -0.80 17.50 -9.26
N ILE A 208 -1.64 16.53 -8.92
CA ILE A 208 -3.10 16.69 -8.93
C ILE A 208 -3.51 17.84 -8.00
N ARG A 209 -2.96 17.88 -6.77
CA ARG A 209 -3.29 18.94 -5.81
C ARG A 209 -2.85 20.32 -6.32
N GLN A 210 -1.66 20.41 -6.91
CA GLN A 210 -1.14 21.66 -7.48
C GLN A 210 -2.02 22.15 -8.63
N ASN A 211 -2.41 21.27 -9.57
CA ASN A 211 -3.27 21.61 -10.69
C ASN A 211 -4.63 22.17 -10.21
N LEU A 212 -5.24 21.53 -9.21
CA LEU A 212 -6.52 21.98 -8.65
C LEU A 212 -6.44 23.34 -7.94
N ALA A 213 -5.25 23.76 -7.50
CA ALA A 213 -5.03 25.05 -6.84
C ALA A 213 -4.69 26.19 -7.81
N LEU A 214 -4.48 25.92 -9.10
CA LEU A 214 -4.16 26.96 -10.09
C LEU A 214 -5.41 27.71 -10.53
N ASP A 215 -5.42 29.03 -10.32
CA ASP A 215 -6.48 29.92 -10.79
C ASP A 215 -6.24 30.42 -12.23
N LYS A 216 -4.97 30.52 -12.65
CA LYS A 216 -4.59 31.06 -13.96
C LYS A 216 -4.66 29.99 -15.04
N GLU A 217 -5.27 30.33 -16.17
CA GLU A 217 -5.46 29.41 -17.29
C GLU A 217 -4.16 28.99 -17.94
N LYS A 218 -3.21 29.93 -18.16
CA LYS A 218 -1.92 29.62 -18.79
C LYS A 218 -1.10 28.61 -17.98
N ASP A 219 -1.03 28.80 -16.67
CA ASP A 219 -0.29 27.90 -15.78
C ASP A 219 -0.95 26.51 -15.71
N ARG A 220 -2.26 26.42 -15.99
CA ARG A 220 -3.03 25.16 -16.01
C ARG A 220 -2.70 24.30 -17.23
N GLU A 221 -2.35 24.88 -18.37
CA GLU A 221 -1.97 24.11 -19.57
C GLU A 221 -0.66 23.34 -19.33
N GLU A 222 0.41 24.03 -18.90
CA GLU A 222 1.69 23.39 -18.57
C GLU A 222 1.53 22.30 -17.49
N MET A 223 0.65 22.54 -16.51
CA MET A 223 0.38 21.57 -15.46
C MET A 223 -0.47 20.38 -15.91
N ASN A 224 -1.36 20.56 -16.89
CA ASN A 224 -2.08 19.46 -17.51
C ASN A 224 -1.13 18.52 -18.25
N ASP A 225 -0.12 19.06 -18.96
CA ASP A 225 0.88 18.24 -19.65
C ASP A 225 1.76 17.45 -18.68
N GLN A 226 2.20 18.09 -17.58
CA GLN A 226 2.94 17.40 -16.52
C GLN A 226 2.11 16.29 -15.87
N LEU A 227 0.82 16.57 -15.62
CA LEU A 227 -0.09 15.61 -15.02
C LEU A 227 -0.44 14.46 -15.97
N GLU A 228 -0.53 14.71 -17.27
CA GLU A 228 -0.74 13.69 -18.30
C GLU A 228 0.47 12.75 -18.37
N ASN A 229 1.68 13.30 -18.42
CA ASN A 229 2.92 12.51 -18.37
C ASN A 229 3.02 11.69 -17.08
N ALA A 230 2.74 12.28 -15.92
CA ALA A 230 2.74 11.57 -14.64
C ALA A 230 1.66 10.48 -14.57
N GLY A 231 0.52 10.68 -15.24
CA GLY A 231 -0.52 9.67 -15.40
C GLY A 231 -0.07 8.48 -16.24
N LEU A 232 0.57 8.75 -17.39
CA LEU A 232 1.15 7.72 -18.27
C LEU A 232 2.28 6.94 -17.58
N GLU A 233 3.15 7.61 -16.84
CA GLU A 233 4.18 6.96 -16.04
C GLU A 233 3.60 6.06 -14.95
N ALA A 234 2.58 6.54 -14.21
CA ALA A 234 1.90 5.74 -13.19
C ALA A 234 1.21 4.50 -13.80
N GLN A 235 0.60 4.64 -14.97
CA GLN A 235 0.03 3.52 -15.72
C GLN A 235 1.10 2.53 -16.16
N GLY A 236 2.19 3.00 -16.79
CA GLY A 236 3.29 2.15 -17.22
C GLY A 236 3.98 1.43 -16.04
N MET A 237 4.05 2.06 -14.87
CA MET A 237 4.50 1.41 -13.64
C MET A 237 3.54 0.31 -13.21
N SER A 238 2.23 0.57 -13.22
CA SER A 238 1.20 -0.44 -12.92
C SER A 238 1.33 -1.67 -13.82
N ASP A 239 1.52 -1.47 -15.13
CA ASP A 239 1.70 -2.57 -16.09
C ASP A 239 2.97 -3.37 -15.78
N ARG A 240 4.08 -2.70 -15.44
CA ARG A 240 5.32 -3.37 -14.99
C ARG A 240 5.10 -4.17 -13.71
N TYR A 241 4.33 -3.66 -12.74
CA TYR A 241 3.97 -4.41 -11.53
C TYR A 241 3.17 -5.66 -11.88
N GLN A 242 2.22 -5.55 -12.80
CA GLN A 242 1.40 -6.68 -13.21
C GLN A 242 2.23 -7.74 -13.92
N SER A 243 3.04 -7.37 -14.92
CA SER A 243 3.93 -8.31 -15.61
C SER A 243 4.93 -8.96 -14.65
N PHE A 244 5.52 -8.17 -13.75
CA PHE A 244 6.42 -8.68 -12.73
C PHE A 244 5.73 -9.68 -11.80
N MET A 245 4.52 -9.36 -11.34
CA MET A 245 3.75 -10.27 -10.50
C MET A 245 3.40 -11.55 -11.25
N GLU A 246 2.99 -11.50 -12.52
CA GLU A 246 2.70 -12.69 -13.31
C GLU A 246 3.93 -13.59 -13.49
N GLU A 247 5.10 -13.01 -13.74
CA GLU A 247 6.36 -13.75 -13.90
C GLU A 247 6.85 -14.33 -12.56
N ARG A 248 6.89 -13.51 -11.51
CA ARG A 248 7.46 -13.89 -10.21
C ARG A 248 6.50 -14.66 -9.32
N LEU A 249 5.19 -14.61 -9.55
CA LEU A 249 4.20 -15.30 -8.71
C LEU A 249 4.46 -16.79 -8.68
N LYS A 250 4.83 -17.41 -9.81
CA LYS A 250 5.16 -18.85 -9.87
C LYS A 250 6.34 -19.18 -8.95
N SER A 251 7.44 -18.43 -9.05
CA SER A 251 8.61 -18.63 -8.18
C SER A 251 8.30 -18.34 -6.71
N LEU A 252 7.42 -17.38 -6.44
CA LEU A 252 6.96 -17.07 -5.08
C LEU A 252 6.05 -18.18 -4.53
N GLU A 253 5.17 -18.77 -5.33
CA GLU A 253 4.31 -19.90 -4.94
C GLU A 253 5.15 -21.14 -4.61
N GLU A 254 6.17 -21.43 -5.42
CA GLU A 254 7.15 -22.47 -5.12
C GLU A 254 7.86 -22.20 -3.77
N LEU A 255 8.34 -20.97 -3.55
CA LEU A 255 8.96 -20.59 -2.28
C LEU A 255 7.99 -20.62 -1.09
N GLN A 256 6.71 -20.28 -1.30
CA GLN A 256 5.68 -20.36 -0.26
C GLN A 256 5.38 -21.79 0.16
N SER A 257 5.45 -22.75 -0.77
CA SER A 257 5.21 -24.16 -0.45
C SER A 257 6.24 -24.73 0.52
N VAL A 258 7.47 -24.20 0.49
CA VAL A 258 8.59 -24.65 1.34
C VAL A 258 8.76 -23.76 2.58
N THR A 259 8.43 -22.47 2.47
CA THR A 259 8.55 -21.51 3.58
C THR A 259 7.44 -21.70 4.60
N LYS A 260 7.80 -21.76 5.88
CA LYS A 260 6.85 -21.90 6.99
C LYS A 260 7.03 -20.78 8.02
N GLY A 261 6.10 -20.69 8.96
CA GLY A 261 6.19 -19.79 10.12
C GLY A 261 6.16 -18.30 9.75
N PRO A 262 6.84 -17.44 10.54
CA PRO A 262 6.82 -15.99 10.36
C PRO A 262 7.28 -15.52 8.97
N ALA A 263 8.27 -16.18 8.38
CA ALA A 263 8.76 -15.86 7.04
C ALA A 263 7.69 -15.96 5.95
N LEU A 264 6.74 -16.91 6.08
CA LEU A 264 5.63 -17.06 5.15
C LEU A 264 4.63 -15.90 5.28
N VAL A 265 4.38 -15.45 6.52
CA VAL A 265 3.48 -14.32 6.80
C VAL A 265 4.05 -13.04 6.20
N ASP A 266 5.34 -12.78 6.39
CA ASP A 266 6.03 -11.61 5.83
C ASP A 266 5.95 -11.60 4.29
N MET A 267 6.17 -12.76 3.65
CA MET A 267 6.07 -12.89 2.19
C MET A 267 4.64 -12.64 1.68
N ARG A 268 3.62 -13.22 2.32
CA ARG A 268 2.21 -13.00 1.97
C ARG A 268 1.80 -11.54 2.14
N LEU A 269 2.24 -10.89 3.21
CA LEU A 269 1.96 -9.49 3.47
C LEU A 269 2.55 -8.58 2.38
N ILE A 270 3.78 -8.84 1.95
CA ILE A 270 4.43 -8.06 0.89
C ILE A 270 3.74 -8.28 -0.46
N ILE A 271 3.35 -9.52 -0.79
CA ILE A 271 2.59 -9.83 -2.01
C ILE A 271 1.24 -9.10 -2.00
N ALA A 272 0.53 -9.12 -0.87
CA ALA A 272 -0.72 -8.38 -0.72
C ALA A 272 -0.51 -6.87 -0.89
N LYS A 273 0.58 -6.33 -0.34
CA LYS A 273 0.95 -4.91 -0.48
C LYS A 273 1.21 -4.52 -1.94
N ILE A 274 1.87 -5.37 -2.72
CA ILE A 274 2.11 -5.11 -4.15
C ILE A 274 0.84 -5.18 -4.97
N LYS A 275 -0.03 -6.17 -4.72
CA LYS A 275 -1.33 -6.24 -5.39
C LYS A 275 -2.17 -4.99 -5.13
N LYS A 276 -2.18 -4.52 -3.88
CA LYS A 276 -2.83 -3.25 -3.52
C LYS A 276 -2.18 -2.07 -4.25
N LEU A 277 -0.86 -1.99 -4.24
CA LEU A 277 -0.12 -0.90 -4.88
C LEU A 277 -0.38 -0.81 -6.40
N GLY A 278 -0.47 -1.95 -7.10
CA GLY A 278 -0.85 -1.97 -8.52
C GLY A 278 -2.25 -1.39 -8.77
N SER A 279 -3.21 -1.76 -7.92
CA SER A 279 -4.56 -1.17 -7.95
C SER A 279 -4.54 0.34 -7.67
N ASP A 280 -3.80 0.77 -6.64
CA ASP A 280 -3.70 2.17 -6.24
C ASP A 280 -3.02 3.03 -7.34
N LEU A 281 -2.01 2.50 -8.04
CA LEU A 281 -1.37 3.15 -9.20
C LEU A 281 -2.34 3.30 -10.37
N THR A 282 -3.09 2.25 -10.69
CA THR A 282 -4.12 2.29 -11.76
C THR A 282 -5.19 3.34 -11.44
N GLN A 283 -5.66 3.39 -10.19
CA GLN A 283 -6.62 4.39 -9.75
C GLN A 283 -6.04 5.80 -9.81
N THR A 284 -4.78 5.98 -9.40
CA THR A 284 -4.09 7.27 -9.43
C THR A 284 -3.90 7.78 -10.87
N ALA A 285 -3.51 6.90 -11.79
CA ALA A 285 -3.40 7.20 -13.22
C ALA A 285 -4.76 7.61 -13.83
N THR A 286 -5.83 6.88 -13.48
CA THR A 286 -7.20 7.21 -13.93
C THR A 286 -7.66 8.58 -13.40
N ASN A 287 -7.37 8.88 -12.13
CA ASN A 287 -7.69 10.17 -11.53
C ASN A 287 -6.91 11.31 -12.19
N ALA A 288 -5.61 11.13 -12.44
CA ALA A 288 -4.80 12.10 -13.16
C ALA A 288 -5.38 12.38 -14.56
N ALA A 289 -5.70 11.34 -15.33
CA ALA A 289 -6.31 11.49 -16.66
C ALA A 289 -7.65 12.23 -16.63
N ASN A 290 -8.50 11.96 -15.63
CA ASN A 290 -9.77 12.67 -15.48
C ASN A 290 -9.57 14.16 -15.18
N VAL A 291 -8.62 14.51 -14.30
CA VAL A 291 -8.30 15.91 -13.97
C VAL A 291 -7.75 16.65 -15.18
N VAL A 292 -6.85 16.02 -15.95
CA VAL A 292 -6.33 16.59 -17.21
C VAL A 292 -7.46 16.84 -18.20
N ARG A 293 -8.36 15.86 -18.40
CA ARG A 293 -9.52 16.02 -19.31
C ARG A 293 -10.41 17.18 -18.88
N GLU A 294 -10.74 17.28 -17.60
CA GLU A 294 -11.53 18.41 -17.07
C GLU A 294 -10.81 19.76 -17.22
N GLY A 295 -9.48 19.77 -17.06
CA GLY A 295 -8.62 20.93 -17.30
C GLY A 295 -8.67 21.39 -18.75
N LYS A 296 -8.47 20.46 -19.70
CA LYS A 296 -8.56 20.73 -21.15
C LYS A 296 -9.95 21.19 -21.57
N ASP A 297 -11.01 20.58 -21.05
CA ASP A 297 -12.40 21.00 -21.32
C ASP A 297 -12.70 22.42 -20.80
N LYS A 298 -12.10 22.82 -19.67
CA LYS A 298 -12.22 24.19 -19.16
C LYS A 298 -11.48 25.18 -20.07
N LEU A 299 -10.24 24.89 -20.47
CA LEU A 299 -9.47 25.73 -21.37
C LEU A 299 -10.19 25.92 -22.72
N ALA A 300 -10.66 24.84 -23.33
CA ALA A 300 -11.42 24.91 -24.58
C ALA A 300 -12.69 25.78 -24.46
N ARG A 301 -13.42 25.71 -23.33
CA ARG A 301 -14.58 26.59 -23.09
C ARG A 301 -14.17 28.06 -22.94
N CYS A 302 -13.06 28.33 -22.29
CA CYS A 302 -12.55 29.69 -22.12
C CYS A 302 -12.08 30.28 -23.46
N GLU A 303 -11.35 29.51 -24.27
CA GLU A 303 -10.97 29.90 -25.64
C GLU A 303 -12.19 30.21 -26.50
N MET A 304 -13.20 29.33 -26.50
CA MET A 304 -14.47 29.59 -27.21
C MET A 304 -15.16 30.86 -26.72
N ALA A 305 -15.15 31.14 -25.41
CA ALA A 305 -15.74 32.35 -24.85
C ALA A 305 -14.95 33.61 -25.25
N VAL A 306 -13.63 33.54 -25.30
CA VAL A 306 -12.74 34.62 -25.77
C VAL A 306 -12.99 34.89 -27.26
N GLU A 307 -13.04 33.86 -28.10
CA GLU A 307 -13.35 33.99 -29.53
C GLU A 307 -14.73 34.61 -29.75
N GLN A 308 -15.75 34.15 -29.03
CA GLN A 308 -17.10 34.71 -29.13
C GLN A 308 -17.12 36.18 -28.71
N THR A 309 -16.46 36.51 -27.60
CA THR A 309 -16.35 37.90 -27.13
C THR A 309 -15.62 38.76 -28.14
N GLN A 310 -14.54 38.26 -28.76
CA GLN A 310 -13.80 38.98 -29.78
C GLN A 310 -14.65 39.20 -31.04
N ARG A 311 -15.36 38.19 -31.53
CA ARG A 311 -16.30 38.35 -32.66
C ARG A 311 -17.37 39.40 -32.35
N ILE A 312 -17.87 39.43 -31.11
CA ILE A 312 -18.85 40.43 -30.67
C ILE A 312 -18.21 41.83 -30.62
N LYS A 313 -16.95 41.96 -30.18
CA LYS A 313 -16.18 43.22 -30.21
C LYS A 313 -15.94 43.72 -31.62
N ASP A 314 -15.52 42.83 -32.52
CA ASP A 314 -15.26 43.17 -33.93
C ASP A 314 -16.56 43.64 -34.61
N MET A 315 -17.68 42.95 -34.35
CA MET A 315 -19.00 43.41 -34.81
C MET A 315 -19.38 44.76 -34.20
N PHE A 316 -19.11 45.00 -32.91
CA PHE A 316 -19.41 46.29 -32.28
C PHE A 316 -18.62 47.42 -32.93
N ALA A 317 -17.31 47.22 -33.12
CA ALA A 317 -16.41 48.20 -33.74
C ALA A 317 -16.76 48.51 -35.20
N LEU A 318 -17.35 47.56 -35.94
CA LEU A 318 -17.78 47.79 -37.32
C LEU A 318 -18.90 48.84 -37.44
N TYR A 319 -19.77 48.95 -36.44
CA TYR A 319 -20.93 49.85 -36.46
C TYR A 319 -20.76 51.10 -35.59
N ASP A 320 -19.67 51.20 -34.82
CA ASP A 320 -19.27 52.36 -34.03
C ASP A 320 -18.44 53.31 -34.93
N ALA A 321 -19.13 54.14 -35.71
CA ALA A 321 -18.51 54.93 -36.78
C ALA A 321 -17.72 56.13 -36.25
N ASP A 322 -18.05 56.61 -35.03
CA ASP A 322 -17.33 57.69 -34.36
C ASP A 322 -16.28 57.20 -33.35
N GLU A 323 -16.15 55.87 -33.18
CA GLU A 323 -15.19 55.21 -32.28
C GLU A 323 -15.31 55.70 -30.83
N ASP A 324 -16.51 56.13 -30.41
CA ASP A 324 -16.73 56.70 -29.08
C ASP A 324 -16.94 55.61 -28.00
N GLY A 325 -17.07 54.35 -28.43
CA GLY A 325 -17.32 53.18 -27.58
C GLY A 325 -18.80 52.98 -27.24
N PHE A 326 -19.71 53.72 -27.87
CA PHE A 326 -21.16 53.71 -27.67
C PHE A 326 -21.93 53.75 -28.99
N LEU A 327 -22.81 52.78 -29.20
CA LEU A 327 -23.67 52.82 -30.40
C LEU A 327 -24.80 53.85 -30.23
N SER A 328 -24.80 54.85 -31.10
CA SER A 328 -25.85 55.86 -31.25
C SER A 328 -27.14 55.27 -31.87
N LYS A 329 -28.26 56.00 -31.78
CA LYS A 329 -29.57 55.49 -32.29
C LYS A 329 -29.50 55.12 -33.78
N GLN A 330 -28.74 55.87 -34.57
CA GLN A 330 -28.63 55.66 -36.01
C GLN A 330 -27.79 54.42 -36.32
N GLU A 331 -26.69 54.21 -35.62
CA GLU A 331 -25.84 53.03 -35.76
C GLU A 331 -26.57 51.75 -35.36
N VAL A 332 -27.41 51.79 -34.34
CA VAL A 332 -28.26 50.65 -33.96
C VAL A 332 -29.28 50.30 -35.06
N ILE A 333 -29.81 51.30 -35.78
CA ILE A 333 -30.69 51.07 -36.93
C ILE A 333 -29.89 50.46 -38.09
N GLN A 334 -28.69 50.97 -38.37
CA GLN A 334 -27.80 50.42 -39.39
C GLN A 334 -27.40 48.97 -39.07
N TYR A 335 -27.11 48.66 -37.81
CA TYR A 335 -26.86 47.31 -37.32
C TYR A 335 -28.06 46.39 -37.56
N ALA A 336 -29.26 46.83 -37.19
CA ALA A 336 -30.48 46.04 -37.37
C ALA A 336 -30.80 45.78 -38.85
N GLN A 337 -30.55 46.77 -39.71
CA GLN A 337 -30.72 46.65 -41.15
C GLN A 337 -29.64 45.77 -41.79
N GLY A 338 -28.38 45.90 -41.38
CA GLY A 338 -27.25 45.13 -41.91
C GLY A 338 -27.28 43.65 -41.53
N GLU A 339 -27.42 43.33 -40.24
CA GLU A 339 -27.35 41.94 -39.77
C GLU A 339 -28.67 41.16 -39.91
N PHE A 340 -29.81 41.85 -39.83
CA PHE A 340 -31.11 41.19 -39.77
C PHE A 340 -32.07 41.56 -40.89
N GLU A 341 -31.68 42.48 -41.78
CA GLU A 341 -32.55 43.04 -42.83
C GLU A 341 -33.87 43.57 -42.25
N PHE A 342 -33.80 44.12 -41.03
CA PHE A 342 -34.97 44.51 -40.25
C PHE A 342 -34.87 45.97 -39.83
N THR A 343 -35.92 46.74 -40.10
CA THR A 343 -36.02 48.13 -39.62
C THR A 343 -36.85 48.15 -38.34
N PRO A 344 -36.24 48.33 -37.16
CA PRO A 344 -36.96 48.29 -35.90
C PRO A 344 -37.95 49.47 -35.78
N PRO A 345 -39.19 49.24 -35.30
CA PRO A 345 -40.15 50.31 -35.10
C PRO A 345 -39.70 51.26 -33.97
N GLU A 346 -40.11 52.52 -34.04
CA GLU A 346 -39.70 53.57 -33.09
C GLU A 346 -40.04 53.21 -31.63
N SER A 347 -41.18 52.56 -31.41
CA SER A 347 -41.60 52.06 -30.09
C SER A 347 -40.61 51.04 -29.50
N CYS A 348 -39.96 50.23 -30.34
CA CYS A 348 -38.91 49.31 -29.93
C CYS A 348 -37.63 50.08 -29.56
N MET A 349 -37.26 51.08 -30.36
CA MET A 349 -36.07 51.90 -30.11
C MET A 349 -36.19 52.68 -28.80
N ASP A 350 -37.36 53.25 -28.50
CA ASP A 350 -37.60 53.96 -27.24
C ASP A 350 -37.51 53.03 -26.03
N ARG A 351 -38.04 51.81 -26.16
CA ARG A 351 -37.94 50.80 -25.11
C ARG A 351 -36.49 50.36 -24.90
N LEU A 352 -35.73 50.21 -25.98
CA LEU A 352 -34.34 49.83 -25.96
C LEU A 352 -33.49 50.93 -25.28
N TRP A 353 -33.69 52.20 -25.67
CA TRP A 353 -33.01 53.34 -25.05
C TRP A 353 -33.32 53.48 -23.56
N ARG A 354 -34.59 53.30 -23.18
CA ARG A 354 -35.01 53.39 -21.78
C ARG A 354 -34.37 52.34 -20.87
N ASN A 355 -34.10 51.14 -21.40
CA ASN A 355 -33.64 50.00 -20.61
C ASN A 355 -32.12 49.81 -20.63
N LEU A 356 -31.46 50.08 -21.77
CA LEU A 356 -30.05 49.74 -21.98
C LEU A 356 -29.11 50.94 -21.86
N VAL A 357 -29.61 52.16 -22.06
CA VAL A 357 -28.78 53.37 -21.99
C VAL A 357 -28.82 53.93 -20.57
N THR A 358 -27.65 54.07 -19.96
CA THR A 358 -27.53 54.70 -18.64
C THR A 358 -27.87 56.20 -18.78
N PRO A 359 -28.68 56.79 -17.87
CA PRO A 359 -29.06 58.19 -17.97
C PRO A 359 -27.82 59.10 -18.05
N GLY A 360 -27.77 59.96 -19.07
CA GLY A 360 -26.65 60.86 -19.33
C GLY A 360 -25.57 60.31 -20.26
N LYS A 361 -25.70 59.09 -20.78
CA LYS A 361 -24.85 58.56 -21.86
C LYS A 361 -25.51 58.73 -23.23
N ALA A 362 -24.69 58.92 -24.27
CA ALA A 362 -25.15 59.18 -25.63
C ALA A 362 -25.65 57.92 -26.36
N GLY A 363 -25.11 56.74 -26.02
CA GLY A 363 -25.43 55.48 -26.68
C GLY A 363 -25.32 54.24 -25.80
N ILE A 364 -25.34 53.08 -26.46
CA ILE A 364 -25.31 51.76 -25.81
C ILE A 364 -23.86 51.29 -25.70
N ALA A 365 -23.40 51.04 -24.48
CA ALA A 365 -22.06 50.49 -24.24
C ALA A 365 -21.93 49.03 -24.71
N PHE A 366 -20.70 48.60 -24.99
CA PHE A 366 -20.36 47.24 -25.39
C PHE A 366 -20.97 46.16 -24.48
N ASP A 367 -20.94 46.35 -23.16
CA ASP A 367 -21.47 45.38 -22.19
C ASP A 367 -22.98 45.11 -22.35
N CYS A 368 -23.71 46.08 -22.90
CA CYS A 368 -25.15 45.99 -23.17
C CYS A 368 -25.46 45.53 -24.60
N PHE A 369 -24.45 45.33 -25.46
CA PHE A 369 -24.64 45.01 -26.88
C PHE A 369 -25.36 43.67 -27.10
N GLN A 370 -25.05 42.65 -26.31
CA GLN A 370 -25.74 41.36 -26.40
C GLN A 370 -27.23 41.49 -26.05
N GLN A 371 -27.58 42.33 -25.08
CA GLN A 371 -28.99 42.59 -24.70
C GLN A 371 -29.73 43.37 -25.80
N MET A 372 -29.03 44.30 -26.46
CA MET A 372 -29.54 45.00 -27.64
C MET A 372 -29.89 44.01 -28.76
N LYS A 373 -28.97 43.08 -29.08
CA LYS A 373 -29.20 42.02 -30.09
C LYS A 373 -30.43 41.18 -29.78
N VAL A 374 -30.59 40.75 -28.53
CA VAL A 374 -31.76 39.96 -28.09
C VAL A 374 -33.05 40.77 -28.23
N THR A 375 -33.01 42.06 -27.88
CA THR A 375 -34.18 42.95 -27.97
C THR A 375 -34.62 43.17 -29.42
N ILE A 376 -33.67 43.43 -30.32
CA ILE A 376 -33.93 43.57 -31.76
C ILE A 376 -34.44 42.25 -32.35
N GLY A 377 -33.81 41.12 -32.00
CA GLY A 377 -34.25 39.80 -32.42
C GLY A 377 -35.68 39.47 -31.99
N ALA A 378 -36.04 39.80 -30.75
CA ALA A 378 -37.40 39.65 -30.25
C ALA A 378 -38.40 40.52 -31.02
N ALA A 379 -38.06 41.80 -31.27
CA ALA A 379 -38.89 42.70 -32.06
C ALA A 379 -39.11 42.19 -33.49
N ARG A 380 -38.06 41.65 -34.13
CA ARG A 380 -38.15 41.02 -35.45
C ARG A 380 -39.09 39.82 -35.46
N VAL A 381 -39.05 38.95 -34.45
CA VAL A 381 -39.96 37.80 -34.35
C VAL A 381 -41.41 38.26 -34.15
N ILE A 382 -41.61 39.32 -33.35
CA ILE A 382 -42.94 39.93 -33.14
C ILE A 382 -43.53 40.44 -34.45
N GLU A 383 -42.75 41.16 -35.25
CA GLU A 383 -43.18 41.70 -36.54
C GLU A 383 -43.39 40.63 -37.61
N LYS A 384 -42.50 39.61 -37.67
CA LYS A 384 -42.60 38.56 -38.70
C LYS A 384 -43.74 37.58 -38.45
N GLU A 385 -44.00 37.24 -37.18
CA GLU A 385 -44.97 36.20 -36.83
C GLU A 385 -45.95 36.64 -35.73
N PRO A 386 -46.73 37.72 -35.95
CA PRO A 386 -47.67 38.22 -34.95
C PRO A 386 -48.70 37.13 -34.57
N ARG A 387 -49.08 36.29 -35.54
CA ARG A 387 -50.08 35.23 -35.38
C ARG A 387 -49.56 33.99 -34.65
N ALA A 388 -48.28 33.62 -34.84
CA ALA A 388 -47.70 32.46 -34.17
C ALA A 388 -47.44 32.76 -32.68
N LEU A 389 -47.08 34.00 -32.35
CA LEU A 389 -46.94 34.45 -30.97
C LEU A 389 -48.28 34.49 -30.23
N LEU A 390 -49.35 34.97 -30.88
CA LEU A 390 -50.70 34.89 -30.31
C LEU A 390 -51.08 33.45 -29.97
N LEU A 391 -50.87 32.51 -30.90
CA LEU A 391 -51.14 31.08 -30.67
C LEU A 391 -50.28 30.48 -29.54
N ARG A 392 -48.99 30.85 -29.42
CA ARG A 392 -48.14 30.41 -28.30
C ARG A 392 -48.59 31.01 -26.98
N TYR A 393 -49.04 32.26 -26.99
CA TYR A 393 -49.54 32.94 -25.80
C TYR A 393 -50.86 32.33 -25.34
N GLU A 394 -51.79 32.05 -26.25
CA GLU A 394 -53.04 31.32 -25.99
C GLU A 394 -52.73 29.95 -25.39
N LYS A 395 -51.84 29.14 -26.00
CA LYS A 395 -51.44 27.84 -25.46
C LYS A 395 -50.76 27.92 -24.10
N SER A 396 -49.92 28.94 -23.87
CA SER A 396 -49.25 29.15 -22.57
C SER A 396 -50.24 29.60 -21.48
N CYS A 397 -51.21 30.44 -21.85
CA CYS A 397 -52.31 30.84 -20.98
C CYS A 397 -53.22 29.67 -20.64
N GLU A 398 -53.61 28.86 -21.64
CA GLU A 398 -54.37 27.61 -21.44
C GLU A 398 -53.61 26.66 -20.50
N ALA A 399 -52.32 26.44 -20.74
CA ALA A 399 -51.49 25.59 -19.88
C ALA A 399 -51.40 26.12 -18.43
N ARG A 400 -51.24 27.43 -18.25
CA ARG A 400 -51.24 28.05 -16.89
C ARG A 400 -52.60 27.93 -16.20
N ILE A 401 -53.71 28.07 -16.93
CA ILE A 401 -55.07 27.89 -16.39
C ILE A 401 -55.28 26.42 -15.98
N CYS A 402 -54.83 25.46 -16.79
CA CYS A 402 -54.88 24.04 -16.47
C CYS A 402 -54.10 23.70 -15.19
N LEU A 403 -52.86 24.19 -15.07
CA LEU A 403 -52.02 23.96 -13.88
C LEU A 403 -52.58 24.64 -12.62
N ALA A 404 -53.26 25.79 -12.77
CA ALA A 404 -53.94 26.45 -11.65
C ALA A 404 -55.22 25.70 -11.22
N GLY A 405 -55.90 25.03 -12.14
CA GLY A 405 -57.05 24.17 -11.87
C GLY A 405 -56.69 22.93 -11.04
N GLU A 406 -55.60 22.24 -11.38
CA GLU A 406 -55.16 21.03 -10.66
C GLU A 406 -54.78 21.31 -9.19
N LYS A 407 -54.18 22.47 -8.91
CA LYS A 407 -53.82 22.87 -7.54
C LYS A 407 -55.02 23.14 -6.62
N LYS A 408 -56.20 23.44 -7.18
CA LYS A 408 -57.44 23.59 -6.39
C LYS A 408 -58.09 22.25 -6.06
N SER A 409 -57.83 21.20 -6.85
CA SER A 409 -58.37 19.84 -6.63
C SER A 409 -57.60 19.05 -5.56
N SER A 410 -56.29 19.28 -5.39
CA SER A 410 -55.50 18.54 -4.38
C SER A 410 -55.73 19.00 -2.94
N LYS A 411 -56.29 20.21 -2.71
CA LYS A 411 -56.54 20.75 -1.37
C LYS A 411 -57.79 20.17 -0.68
N HIS A 412 -58.51 19.25 -1.33
CA HIS A 412 -59.70 18.60 -0.78
C HIS A 412 -59.59 17.08 -0.62
N ARG A 413 -58.42 16.48 -0.89
CA ARG A 413 -58.14 15.12 -0.45
C ARG A 413 -57.65 15.16 1.00
N GLY A 414 -58.63 15.09 1.90
CA GLY A 414 -58.42 15.00 3.34
C GLY A 414 -57.44 13.88 3.68
N PHE A 415 -56.50 14.21 4.57
CA PHE A 415 -55.76 13.22 5.32
C PHE A 415 -56.77 12.40 6.14
N PRO A 416 -56.88 11.08 5.94
CA PRO A 416 -57.56 10.24 6.92
C PRO A 416 -56.73 10.30 8.21
N CYS A 417 -57.31 10.85 9.27
CA CYS A 417 -56.77 10.73 10.62
C CYS A 417 -56.84 9.26 11.03
N SER A 418 -55.69 8.70 11.41
CA SER A 418 -55.57 7.46 12.20
C SER A 418 -54.58 7.69 13.32
#